data_AF-A0A3D0PCD1-F1
#
_entry.id   AF-A0A3D0PCD1-F1
#
_cell.length_a   1.000
_cell.length_b   1.000
_cell.length_c   1.000
_cell.angle_alpha   90.00
_cell.angle_beta   90.00
_cell.angle_gamma   90.00
#
_symmetry.space_group_name_H-M   'P 1'
#
loop_
_entity.id
_entity.type
_entity.pdbx_description
1 polymer ?
#
loop_
_entity_poly.entity_id
_entity_poly.type
_entity_poly.pdbx_seq_one_letter_code
_entity_poly.pdbx_strand_id
1 'polypeptide(L)'
;MALDLNDPDLELSDLLFAYQTWVLAVLNDEKLNPEGEKLATDEISEDAMNALRFLPAEVTSTVESTLALAYDVDADELTNLLFPES
;
A
#
# COMPACT_ATOMS: atom_id res chain seq x y z
N MET A 1 -0.54 -10.61 7.93
CA MET A 1 0.29 -11.76 7.51
C MET A 1 1.63 -11.13 7.30
N ALA A 2 2.54 -11.32 8.25
CA ALA A 2 3.83 -10.65 8.22
C ALA A 2 4.63 -11.11 7.00
N LEU A 3 5.23 -10.16 6.29
CA LEU A 3 6.07 -10.44 5.13
C LEU A 3 7.43 -10.97 5.60
N ASP A 4 7.78 -12.21 5.25
CA ASP A 4 9.12 -12.76 5.53
C ASP A 4 10.02 -12.69 4.30
N LEU A 5 10.95 -11.74 4.31
CA LEU A 5 11.92 -11.56 3.23
C LEU A 5 12.95 -12.70 3.11
N ASN A 6 13.04 -13.58 4.11
CA ASN A 6 13.94 -14.74 4.08
C ASN A 6 13.24 -16.02 3.62
N ASP A 7 11.93 -15.96 3.35
CA ASP A 7 11.19 -17.11 2.87
C ASP A 7 11.66 -17.49 1.46
N PRO A 8 12.20 -18.70 1.24
CA PRO A 8 12.59 -19.16 -0.10
C PRO A 8 11.42 -19.29 -1.07
N ASP A 9 10.20 -19.39 -0.56
CA ASP A 9 8.96 -19.49 -1.34
C ASP A 9 8.29 -18.11 -1.56
N LEU A 10 8.95 -17.01 -1.18
CA LEU A 10 8.43 -15.65 -1.39
C LEU A 10 8.23 -15.34 -2.87
N GLU A 11 7.00 -14.97 -3.24
CA GLU A 11 6.64 -14.64 -4.61
C GLU A 11 6.42 -13.13 -4.83
N LEU A 12 6.46 -12.70 -6.09
CA LEU A 12 6.09 -11.33 -6.46
C LEU A 12 4.66 -10.97 -6.01
N SER A 13 3.74 -11.94 -6.02
CA SER A 13 2.37 -11.74 -5.56
C SER A 13 2.28 -11.38 -4.08
N ASP A 14 3.18 -11.89 -3.24
CA ASP A 14 3.18 -11.57 -1.81
C ASP A 14 3.63 -10.12 -1.58
N LEU A 15 4.65 -9.67 -2.32
CA LEU A 15 5.10 -8.28 -2.32
C LEU A 15 4.00 -7.33 -2.81
N LEU A 16 3.33 -7.70 -3.90
CA LEU A 16 2.20 -6.95 -4.44
C LEU A 16 1.04 -6.89 -3.44
N PHE A 17 0.72 -8.00 -2.80
CA PHE A 17 -0.35 -8.09 -1.84
C PHE A 17 -0.07 -7.22 -0.60
N ALA A 18 1.15 -7.28 -0.06
CA ALA A 18 1.57 -6.43 1.05
C ALA A 18 1.42 -4.95 0.70
N TYR A 19 1.95 -4.54 -0.46
CA TYR A 19 1.87 -3.16 -0.92
C TYR A 19 0.42 -2.71 -1.16
N GLN A 20 -0.37 -3.51 -1.88
CA GLN A 20 -1.78 -3.22 -2.17
C GLN A 20 -2.61 -3.12 -0.88
N THR A 21 -2.36 -4.00 0.09
CA THR A 21 -3.06 -3.99 1.39
C THR A 21 -2.82 -2.68 2.13
N TRP A 22 -1.58 -2.20 2.15
CA TRP A 22 -1.26 -0.91 2.77
C TRP A 22 -1.90 0.27 2.06
N VAL A 23 -1.87 0.33 0.71
CA VAL A 23 -2.54 1.41 -0.04
C VAL A 23 -4.04 1.45 0.25
N LEU A 24 -4.70 0.29 0.27
CA LEU A 24 -6.11 0.16 0.63
C LEU A 24 -6.37 0.59 2.08
N ALA A 25 -5.48 0.25 3.00
CA ALA A 25 -5.60 0.61 4.40
C ALA A 25 -5.47 2.13 4.60
N VAL A 26 -4.50 2.78 3.95
CA VAL A 26 -4.36 4.25 3.97
C VAL A 26 -5.58 4.93 3.34
N LEU A 27 -6.06 4.43 2.20
CA LEU A 27 -7.30 4.93 1.59
C LEU A 27 -8.50 4.80 2.53
N ASN A 28 -8.64 3.66 3.21
CA ASN A 28 -9.71 3.47 4.17
C ASN A 28 -9.62 4.48 5.31
N ASP A 29 -8.46 4.59 5.93
CA ASP A 29 -8.26 5.39 7.14
C ASP A 29 -8.34 6.89 6.88
N GLU A 30 -7.95 7.36 5.68
CA GLU A 30 -7.92 8.79 5.38
C GLU A 30 -9.13 9.27 4.56
N LYS A 31 -9.78 8.37 3.80
CA LYS A 31 -10.85 8.75 2.85
C LYS A 31 -12.16 8.03 3.05
N LEU A 32 -12.16 6.70 3.12
CA LEU A 32 -13.40 5.93 3.06
C LEU A 32 -14.11 5.83 4.41
N ASN A 33 -13.35 5.71 5.50
CA ASN A 33 -13.87 5.53 6.85
C ASN A 33 -12.94 6.13 7.92
N PRO A 34 -12.75 7.46 7.95
CA PRO A 34 -11.78 8.11 8.83
C PRO A 34 -12.12 8.06 10.33
N GLU A 35 -13.38 7.83 10.68
CA GLU A 35 -13.82 7.62 12.07
C GLU A 35 -13.82 6.13 12.47
N GLY A 36 -13.39 5.26 11.55
CA GLY A 36 -13.36 3.82 11.72
C GLY A 36 -12.17 3.30 12.53
N GLU A 37 -12.11 1.97 12.62
CA GLU A 37 -10.91 1.30 13.11
C GLU A 37 -9.75 1.54 12.12
N LYS A 38 -8.58 1.88 12.67
CA LYS A 38 -7.38 2.14 11.88
C LYS A 38 -6.86 0.82 11.30
N LEU A 39 -6.88 0.72 9.97
CA LEU A 39 -6.41 -0.47 9.24
C LEU A 39 -4.95 -0.36 8.83
N ALA A 40 -4.40 0.84 8.64
CA ALA A 40 -2.99 1.08 8.32
C ALA A 40 -2.15 0.97 9.59
N THR A 41 -2.06 -0.27 10.10
CA THR A 41 -1.25 -0.61 11.28
C THR A 41 0.24 -0.50 10.96
N ASP A 42 1.05 -0.43 12.02
CA ASP A 42 2.51 -0.39 11.89
C ASP A 42 3.05 -1.64 11.17
N GLU A 43 2.46 -2.84 11.42
CA GLU A 43 2.83 -4.10 10.75
C GLU A 43 2.55 -4.01 9.23
N ILE A 44 1.35 -3.57 8.84
CA ILE A 44 0.97 -3.46 7.42
C ILE A 44 1.85 -2.43 6.71
N SER A 45 2.16 -1.32 7.39
CA SER A 45 3.02 -0.28 6.85
C SER A 45 4.46 -0.79 6.69
N GLU A 46 4.99 -1.51 7.68
CA GLU A 46 6.34 -2.09 7.62
C GLU A 46 6.47 -3.14 6.50
N ASP A 47 5.49 -4.02 6.36
CA ASP A 47 5.44 -5.03 5.30
C ASP A 47 5.44 -4.37 3.91
N ALA A 48 4.62 -3.33 3.73
CA ALA A 48 4.59 -2.59 2.47
C ALA A 48 5.89 -1.84 2.16
N MET A 49 6.52 -1.22 3.17
CA MET A 49 7.82 -0.56 3.00
C MET A 49 8.93 -1.57 2.68
N ASN A 50 8.87 -2.77 3.24
CA ASN A 50 9.77 -3.86 2.89
C ASN A 50 9.52 -4.36 1.45
N ALA A 51 8.27 -4.50 1.04
CA ALA A 51 7.92 -4.88 -0.34
C ALA A 51 8.36 -3.82 -1.37
N LEU A 52 8.19 -2.54 -1.06
CA LEU A 52 8.55 -1.40 -1.93
C LEU A 52 10.03 -1.41 -2.32
N ARG A 53 10.92 -1.98 -1.50
CA ARG A 53 12.36 -2.11 -1.82
C ARG A 53 12.64 -3.01 -3.03
N PHE A 54 11.71 -3.91 -3.36
CA PHE A 54 11.84 -4.89 -4.42
C PHE A 54 10.90 -4.61 -5.60
N LEU A 55 9.82 -3.85 -5.38
CA LEU A 55 8.86 -3.50 -6.42
C LEU A 55 9.39 -2.37 -7.32
N PRO A 56 9.31 -2.53 -8.66
CA PRO A 56 9.57 -1.44 -9.58
C PRO A 56 8.59 -0.27 -9.39
N ALA A 57 9.04 0.96 -9.63
CA ALA A 57 8.21 2.15 -9.51
C ALA A 57 6.99 2.12 -10.43
N GLU A 58 7.10 1.53 -11.62
CA GLU A 58 5.98 1.38 -12.55
C GLU A 58 4.90 0.45 -11.97
N VAL A 59 5.29 -0.56 -11.20
CA VAL A 59 4.38 -1.51 -10.56
C VAL A 59 3.64 -0.84 -9.41
N THR A 60 4.35 -0.14 -8.53
CA THR A 60 3.73 0.58 -7.40
C THR A 60 2.79 1.67 -7.92
N SER A 61 3.25 2.48 -8.89
CA SER A 61 2.43 3.53 -9.53
C SER A 61 1.18 2.96 -10.20
N THR A 62 1.26 1.78 -10.81
CA THR A 62 0.09 1.11 -11.40
C THR A 62 -0.91 0.70 -10.31
N VAL A 63 -0.44 0.15 -9.19
CA VAL A 63 -1.30 -0.21 -8.04
C VAL A 63 -1.99 1.04 -7.49
N GLU A 64 -1.22 2.08 -7.20
CA GLU A 64 -1.71 3.36 -6.68
C GLU A 64 -2.78 3.96 -7.61
N SER A 65 -2.46 4.12 -8.90
CA SER A 65 -3.37 4.72 -9.88
C SER A 65 -4.64 3.89 -10.09
N THR A 66 -4.51 2.56 -10.07
CA THR A 66 -5.67 1.65 -10.22
C THR A 66 -6.60 1.75 -9.01
N LEU A 67 -6.04 1.83 -7.80
CA LEU A 67 -6.83 1.97 -6.58
C LEU A 67 -7.44 3.37 -6.46
N ALA A 68 -6.69 4.43 -6.77
CA ALA A 68 -7.21 5.80 -6.84
C ALA A 68 -8.45 5.87 -7.75
N LEU A 69 -8.35 5.30 -8.96
CA LEU A 69 -9.47 5.21 -9.90
C LEU A 69 -10.64 4.38 -9.35
N ALA A 70 -10.38 3.25 -8.70
CA ALA A 70 -11.42 2.37 -8.19
C ALA A 70 -12.24 3.01 -7.06
N TYR A 71 -11.64 3.92 -6.29
CA TYR A 71 -12.25 4.59 -5.14
C TYR A 71 -12.57 6.07 -5.38
N ASP A 72 -12.48 6.55 -6.63
CA ASP A 72 -12.76 7.95 -7.01
C ASP A 72 -11.92 8.97 -6.22
N VAL A 73 -10.64 8.65 -6.01
CA VAL A 73 -9.65 9.52 -5.36
C VAL A 73 -8.67 10.03 -6.41
N ASP A 74 -8.24 11.29 -6.28
CA ASP A 74 -7.22 11.86 -7.16
C ASP A 74 -5.87 11.16 -6.95
N ALA A 75 -5.15 10.89 -8.04
CA ALA A 75 -3.90 10.14 -7.97
C ALA A 75 -2.80 10.90 -7.21
N ASP A 76 -2.69 12.21 -7.43
CA ASP A 76 -1.71 13.04 -6.73
C ASP A 76 -2.10 13.17 -5.25
N GLU A 77 -3.40 13.27 -4.95
CA GLU A 77 -3.89 13.22 -3.58
C GLU A 77 -3.53 11.90 -2.88
N LEU A 78 -3.76 10.75 -3.52
CA LEU A 78 -3.40 9.45 -2.95
C LEU A 78 -1.90 9.34 -2.71
N THR A 79 -1.07 9.74 -3.68
CA THR A 79 0.39 9.73 -3.52
C THR A 79 0.83 10.59 -2.32
N ASN A 80 0.22 11.75 -2.09
CA ASN A 80 0.51 12.58 -0.92
C ASN A 80 0.08 11.94 0.41
N LEU A 81 -0.98 11.13 0.42
CA LEU A 81 -1.38 10.37 1.62
C LEU A 81 -0.41 9.23 1.91
N LEU A 82 0.05 8.53 0.87
CA LEU A 82 1.00 7.43 1.00
C LEU A 82 2.41 7.91 1.39
N PHE A 83 2.82 9.08 0.88
CA PHE A 83 4.17 9.61 1.05
C PHE A 83 4.18 11.11 1.40
N PRO A 84 3.79 11.49 2.63
CA PRO A 84 3.55 12.89 3.02
C PRO A 84 4.78 13.80 3.08
N GLU A 85 6.01 13.28 2.89
CA GLU A 85 7.26 14.06 2.87
C GLU A 85 8.03 14.00 1.53
N SER A 86 7.37 13.56 0.44
CA SER A 86 8.00 13.46 -0.90
C SER A 86 7.94 14.75 -1.72
#